data_AF-A0A926B0I1-F1
#
_entry.id   AF-A0A926B0I1-F1
#
_cell.length_a   1.000
_cell.length_b   1.000
_cell.length_c   1.000
_cell.angle_alpha   90.00
_cell.angle_beta   90.00
_cell.angle_gamma   90.00
#
_symmetry.space_group_name_H-M   'P 1'
#
loop_
_entity.id
_entity.type
_entity.pdbx_description
1 polymer ?
#
loop_
_entity_poly.entity_id
_entity_poly.type
_entity_poly.pdbx_seq_one_letter_code
_entity_poly.pdbx_strand_id
1 'polypeptide(L)'
;MKIHKSSILPLVVSLIYAVHTGSLSAELPMLEKQPWIGYFAVFQNKNFQLGVTNTIGVTLIPLNDKNEPIGKERQIPILVAIEETQADGKSVTKTIVKESLTSADPATEKLTKATIKGKVTGDATFELTIEQNHGIISIGGRILEPGSLKRESLKLSIQAKFPKQYDKDKKETKDEIKAFEKKLKDDRINLVWTDGKRKKLDFKESVNAPSPEVNGPGIASAEIEITGYGRDKFVFVATPNSAMTLSNEKTPLHEGFTIKWLADPAKDPEGKARLNFEIK
;
A
#
# COMPACT_ATOMS: atom_id res chain seq x y z
N MET A 1 53.14 50.16 49.56
CA MET A 1 52.35 49.00 50.04
C MET A 1 51.38 48.61 48.93
N LYS A 2 51.61 47.47 48.27
CA LYS A 2 50.80 46.96 47.14
C LYS A 2 49.52 46.34 47.69
N ILE A 3 48.34 46.71 47.19
CA ILE A 3 47.11 45.93 47.38
C ILE A 3 46.34 45.87 46.04
N HIS A 4 45.83 44.68 45.79
CA HIS A 4 45.47 44.09 44.50
C HIS A 4 44.25 44.67 43.77
N LYS A 5 44.33 44.60 42.43
CA LYS A 5 43.19 44.60 41.50
C LYS A 5 42.32 43.36 41.76
N SER A 6 41.03 43.56 41.99
CA SER A 6 40.02 42.50 41.94
C SER A 6 39.18 42.69 40.68
N SER A 7 39.39 41.80 39.70
CA SER A 7 38.60 41.72 38.47
C SER A 7 37.34 40.93 38.78
N ILE A 8 36.18 41.59 38.78
CA ILE A 8 34.88 40.94 38.89
C ILE A 8 34.43 40.52 37.48
N LEU A 9 34.34 39.22 37.26
CA LEU A 9 33.81 38.59 36.06
C LEU A 9 32.27 38.57 36.14
N PRO A 10 31.51 39.13 35.18
CA PRO A 10 30.06 38.94 35.17
C PRO A 10 29.72 37.57 34.57
N LEU A 11 29.08 36.73 35.38
CA LEU A 11 28.51 35.44 34.99
C LEU A 11 27.25 35.69 34.13
N VAL A 12 27.35 35.48 32.81
CA VAL A 12 26.20 35.52 31.90
C VAL A 12 25.50 34.17 31.96
N VAL A 13 24.39 34.09 32.71
CA VAL A 13 23.47 32.95 32.70
C VAL A 13 22.48 33.16 31.55
N SER A 14 22.81 32.65 30.36
CA SER A 14 21.86 32.56 29.25
C SER A 14 20.91 31.40 29.51
N LEU A 15 19.73 31.70 30.04
CA LEU A 15 18.61 30.77 30.17
C LEU A 15 17.98 30.58 28.78
N ILE A 16 18.42 29.55 28.05
CA ILE A 16 17.78 29.13 26.80
C ILE A 16 16.45 28.49 27.18
N TYR A 17 15.35 29.24 27.08
CA TYR A 17 14.02 28.67 27.02
C TYR A 17 13.91 27.87 25.71
N ALA A 18 14.12 26.56 25.79
CA ALA A 18 13.68 25.64 24.77
C ALA A 18 12.15 25.69 24.74
N VAL A 19 11.60 26.55 23.88
CA VAL A 19 10.19 26.50 23.49
C VAL A 19 10.00 25.13 22.85
N HIS A 20 9.50 24.18 23.63
CA HIS A 20 8.96 22.95 23.11
C HIS A 20 7.67 23.35 22.37
N THR A 21 7.81 23.70 21.10
CA THR A 21 6.70 23.60 20.15
C THR A 21 6.45 22.11 19.96
N GLY A 22 5.85 21.48 20.97
CA GLY A 22 5.14 20.24 20.76
C GLY A 22 4.03 20.60 19.80
N SER A 23 4.25 20.36 18.50
CA SER A 23 3.21 20.47 17.50
C SER A 23 2.13 19.47 17.87
N LEU A 24 1.13 19.93 18.62
CA LEU A 24 -0.19 19.35 18.72
C LEU A 24 -0.86 19.52 17.36
N SER A 25 -0.44 18.73 16.39
CA SER A 25 -1.20 18.51 15.17
C SER A 25 -0.96 17.06 14.76
N ALA A 26 -1.78 16.20 15.33
CA ALA A 26 -1.77 14.75 15.09
C ALA A 26 -2.66 14.43 13.88
N GLU A 27 -2.25 14.94 12.72
CA GLU A 27 -2.87 14.64 11.43
C GLU A 27 -1.83 14.84 10.32
N LEU A 28 -1.86 14.01 9.27
CA LEU A 28 -0.98 14.18 8.12
C LEU A 28 -1.28 15.50 7.40
N PRO A 29 -0.24 16.24 6.96
CA PRO A 29 -0.47 17.46 6.18
C PRO A 29 -1.20 17.14 4.87
N MET A 30 -1.91 18.11 4.32
CA MET A 30 -2.67 17.94 3.09
C MET A 30 -2.29 18.98 2.05
N LEU A 31 -2.38 18.59 0.79
CA LEU A 31 -2.36 19.50 -0.35
C LEU A 31 -3.65 20.34 -0.34
N GLU A 32 -3.50 21.63 -0.59
CA GLU A 32 -4.59 22.62 -0.60
C GLU A 32 -4.95 23.08 -2.03
N LYS A 33 -4.20 22.64 -3.04
CA LYS A 33 -4.38 23.05 -4.43
C LYS A 33 -5.16 22.00 -5.21
N GLN A 34 -6.12 22.46 -6.02
CA GLN A 34 -6.77 21.62 -7.03
C GLN A 34 -5.73 21.10 -8.05
N PRO A 35 -5.86 19.86 -8.56
CA PRO A 35 -6.93 18.90 -8.30
C PRO A 35 -6.70 18.00 -7.07
N TRP A 36 -5.68 18.28 -6.25
CA TRP A 36 -5.15 17.36 -5.24
C TRP A 36 -5.59 17.65 -3.81
N ILE A 37 -6.65 18.44 -3.63
CA ILE A 37 -7.14 18.77 -2.29
C ILE A 37 -7.45 17.50 -1.49
N GLY A 38 -6.90 17.41 -0.28
CA GLY A 38 -7.13 16.30 0.65
C GLY A 38 -6.14 15.13 0.50
N TYR A 39 -5.22 15.18 -0.47
CA TYR A 39 -4.12 14.23 -0.55
C TYR A 39 -2.93 14.70 0.29
N PHE A 40 -2.30 13.76 1.00
CA PHE A 40 -0.99 13.95 1.62
C PHE A 40 0.12 13.86 0.57
N ALA A 41 0.08 12.85 -0.29
CA ALA A 41 1.09 12.66 -1.32
C ALA A 41 0.48 12.17 -2.63
N VAL A 42 0.99 12.66 -3.75
CA VAL A 42 0.56 12.28 -5.10
C VAL A 42 1.76 11.96 -5.96
N PHE A 43 1.61 10.98 -6.85
CA PHE A 43 2.49 10.75 -7.98
C PHE A 43 1.66 10.61 -9.25
N GLN A 44 2.14 11.15 -10.37
CA GLN A 44 1.51 10.97 -11.67
C GLN A 44 2.58 10.79 -12.75
N ASN A 45 2.32 9.84 -13.65
CA ASN A 45 3.01 9.72 -14.94
C ASN A 45 1.96 9.53 -16.05
N LYS A 46 2.41 9.11 -17.24
CA LYS A 46 1.52 8.85 -18.40
C LYS A 46 0.64 7.59 -18.26
N ASN A 47 0.98 6.68 -17.36
CA ASN A 47 0.31 5.38 -17.22
C ASN A 47 -0.67 5.39 -16.03
N PHE A 48 -0.36 6.13 -14.95
CA PHE A 48 -1.20 6.16 -13.76
C PHE A 48 -1.00 7.39 -12.88
N GLN A 49 -1.99 7.60 -12.00
CA GLN A 49 -1.91 8.45 -10.82
C GLN A 49 -1.94 7.58 -9.56
N LEU A 50 -1.15 7.95 -8.55
CA LEU A 50 -1.20 7.42 -7.21
C LEU A 50 -1.57 8.57 -6.27
N GLY A 51 -2.58 8.37 -5.43
CA GLY A 51 -2.93 9.31 -4.37
C GLY A 51 -2.89 8.65 -3.01
N VAL A 52 -2.28 9.32 -2.03
CA VAL A 52 -2.25 8.94 -0.61
C VAL A 52 -3.00 10.00 0.19
N THR A 53 -4.08 9.63 0.88
CA THR A 53 -4.85 10.56 1.71
C THR A 53 -4.23 10.74 3.11
N ASN A 54 -4.72 11.73 3.85
CA ASN A 54 -4.37 11.95 5.26
C ASN A 54 -4.76 10.79 6.20
N THR A 55 -5.61 9.87 5.76
CA THR A 55 -5.98 8.65 6.49
C THR A 55 -5.28 7.40 5.96
N ILE A 56 -4.13 7.55 5.29
CA ILE A 56 -3.37 6.49 4.61
C ILE A 56 -4.18 5.65 3.61
N GLY A 57 -5.25 6.23 3.06
CA GLY A 57 -5.95 5.65 1.92
C GLY A 57 -5.09 5.80 0.67
N VAL A 58 -4.62 4.70 0.11
CA VAL A 58 -3.82 4.72 -1.13
C VAL A 58 -4.72 4.28 -2.28
N THR A 59 -4.74 5.05 -3.35
CA THR A 59 -5.52 4.74 -4.56
C THR A 59 -4.63 4.80 -5.77
N LEU A 60 -4.63 3.73 -6.55
CA LEU A 60 -3.99 3.64 -7.86
C LEU A 60 -5.06 3.84 -8.94
N ILE A 61 -4.83 4.82 -9.81
CA ILE A 61 -5.77 5.27 -10.84
C ILE A 61 -5.06 5.17 -12.19
N PRO A 62 -5.33 4.12 -12.99
CA PRO A 62 -4.76 4.02 -14.33
C PRO A 62 -5.27 5.14 -15.24
N LEU A 63 -4.47 5.52 -16.23
CA LEU A 63 -4.81 6.57 -17.19
C LEU A 63 -5.05 5.97 -18.57
N ASN A 64 -5.96 6.55 -19.34
CA ASN A 64 -6.18 6.21 -20.74
C ASN A 64 -5.11 6.86 -21.65
N ASP A 65 -5.15 6.58 -22.96
CA ASP A 65 -4.24 7.16 -23.96
C ASP A 65 -4.26 8.70 -24.04
N LYS A 66 -5.28 9.36 -23.44
CA LYS A 66 -5.40 10.81 -23.34
C LYS A 66 -4.86 11.36 -22.01
N ASN A 67 -4.21 10.52 -21.19
CA ASN A 67 -3.77 10.82 -19.82
C ASN A 67 -4.91 11.20 -18.86
N GLU A 68 -6.13 10.71 -19.12
CA GLU A 68 -7.29 10.93 -18.25
C GLU A 68 -7.54 9.67 -17.39
N PRO A 69 -7.96 9.82 -16.13
CA PRO A 69 -8.37 8.70 -15.29
C PRO A 69 -9.40 7.79 -15.98
N ILE A 70 -9.12 6.50 -16.03
CA ILE A 70 -10.19 5.53 -16.30
C ILE A 70 -11.20 5.62 -15.13
N GLY A 71 -12.50 5.50 -15.42
CA GLY A 71 -13.58 5.86 -14.49
C GLY A 71 -13.41 5.36 -13.05
N LYS A 72 -14.03 6.07 -12.09
CA LYS A 72 -13.90 5.81 -10.64
C LYS A 72 -14.11 4.35 -10.24
N GLU A 73 -14.97 3.63 -10.95
CA GLU A 73 -15.27 2.21 -10.73
C GLU A 73 -14.08 1.27 -10.99
N ARG A 74 -13.04 1.73 -11.70
CA ARG A 74 -11.84 0.97 -12.02
C ARG A 74 -10.64 1.34 -11.18
N GLN A 75 -10.75 2.33 -10.28
CA GLN A 75 -9.65 2.64 -9.38
C GLN A 75 -9.31 1.40 -8.53
N ILE A 76 -8.02 1.23 -8.23
CA ILE A 76 -7.51 0.10 -7.45
C ILE A 76 -7.12 0.64 -6.07
N PRO A 77 -7.94 0.42 -5.04
CA PRO A 77 -7.56 0.73 -3.67
C PRO A 77 -6.38 -0.14 -3.25
N ILE A 78 -5.39 0.49 -2.65
CA ILE A 78 -4.28 -0.18 -1.97
C ILE A 78 -4.48 0.05 -0.48
N LEU A 79 -4.87 -1.00 0.23
CA LEU A 79 -5.12 -0.92 1.67
C LEU A 79 -3.87 -1.29 2.44
N VAL A 80 -3.47 -0.40 3.35
CA VAL A 80 -2.46 -0.71 4.36
C VAL A 80 -3.18 -1.21 5.61
N ALA A 81 -2.76 -2.37 6.11
CA ALA A 81 -3.36 -2.97 7.28
C ALA A 81 -2.30 -3.52 8.24
N ILE A 82 -2.61 -3.48 9.53
CA ILE A 82 -1.90 -4.25 10.55
C ILE A 82 -2.79 -5.42 10.93
N GLU A 83 -2.25 -6.62 10.83
CA GLU A 83 -2.95 -7.87 11.07
C GLU A 83 -2.40 -8.58 12.30
N GLU A 84 -3.29 -9.07 13.16
CA GLU A 84 -2.98 -9.88 14.32
C GLU A 84 -3.42 -11.33 14.08
N THR A 85 -2.47 -12.26 14.17
CA THR A 85 -2.75 -13.69 14.16
C THR A 85 -3.16 -14.14 15.57
N GLN A 86 -4.42 -14.54 15.74
CA GLN A 86 -4.94 -15.02 17.02
C GLN A 86 -4.48 -16.46 17.32
N ALA A 87 -4.71 -16.91 18.55
CA ALA A 87 -4.32 -18.25 18.99
C ALA A 87 -5.00 -19.39 18.21
N ASP A 88 -6.17 -19.13 17.61
CA ASP A 88 -6.87 -20.07 16.73
C ASP A 88 -6.33 -20.05 15.27
N GLY A 89 -5.28 -19.28 15.01
CA GLY A 89 -4.65 -19.11 13.71
C GLY A 89 -5.37 -18.12 12.78
N LYS A 90 -6.51 -17.54 13.18
CA LYS A 90 -7.20 -16.53 12.36
C LYS A 90 -6.46 -15.20 12.36
N SER A 91 -6.43 -14.54 11.22
CA SER A 91 -5.91 -13.17 11.10
C SER A 91 -7.05 -12.16 11.25
N VAL A 92 -6.86 -11.17 12.13
CA VAL A 92 -7.80 -10.06 12.34
C VAL A 92 -7.09 -8.75 12.04
N THR A 93 -7.70 -7.91 11.20
CA THR A 93 -7.19 -6.56 10.92
C THR A 93 -7.47 -5.63 12.09
N LYS A 94 -6.42 -4.97 12.59
CA LYS A 94 -6.52 -3.91 13.61
C LYS A 94 -6.93 -2.60 12.95
N THR A 95 -7.76 -1.84 13.64
CA THR A 95 -8.24 -0.55 13.13
C THR A 95 -7.16 0.51 13.34
N ILE A 96 -6.80 1.22 12.29
CA ILE A 96 -5.88 2.37 12.38
C ILE A 96 -6.57 3.52 13.11
N VAL A 97 -5.89 4.07 14.11
CA VAL A 97 -6.33 5.29 14.82
C VAL A 97 -5.90 6.49 13.98
N LYS A 98 -6.84 7.11 13.26
CA LYS A 98 -6.53 8.11 12.22
C LYS A 98 -5.79 9.32 12.78
N GLU A 99 -6.18 9.76 13.96
CA GLU A 99 -5.62 10.91 14.69
C GLU A 99 -4.22 10.61 15.26
N SER A 100 -3.72 9.38 15.11
CA SER A 100 -2.34 9.05 15.48
C SER A 100 -1.37 9.15 14.29
N LEU A 101 -1.90 9.36 13.08
CA LEU A 101 -1.10 9.40 11.87
C LEU A 101 -0.26 10.66 11.82
N THR A 102 1.05 10.48 11.64
CA THR A 102 2.03 11.56 11.61
C THR A 102 3.08 11.30 10.54
N SER A 103 3.62 12.37 9.99
CA SER A 103 4.78 12.33 9.09
C SER A 103 5.64 13.57 9.33
N ALA A 104 6.95 13.42 9.18
CA ALA A 104 7.87 14.54 9.12
C ALA A 104 7.97 15.14 7.70
N ASP A 105 7.45 14.42 6.70
CA ASP A 105 7.49 14.85 5.31
C ASP A 105 6.35 15.85 5.04
N PRO A 106 6.60 16.88 4.21
CA PRO A 106 5.54 17.79 3.78
C PRO A 106 4.60 17.10 2.80
N ALA A 107 3.36 17.60 2.70
CA ALA A 107 2.46 17.18 1.64
C ALA A 107 3.05 17.52 0.25
N THR A 108 2.91 16.62 -0.73
CA THR A 108 3.61 16.74 -2.02
C THR A 108 2.82 16.24 -3.22
N GLU A 109 2.88 17.00 -4.32
CA GLU A 109 2.34 16.60 -5.64
C GLU A 109 3.35 15.74 -6.45
N LYS A 110 4.56 15.56 -5.92
CA LYS A 110 5.68 14.85 -6.56
C LYS A 110 6.31 13.90 -5.56
N LEU A 111 5.54 12.89 -5.16
CA LEU A 111 6.01 11.85 -4.26
C LEU A 111 7.26 11.18 -4.85
N THR A 112 8.35 11.24 -4.08
CA THR A 112 9.56 10.42 -4.27
C THR A 112 9.71 9.44 -3.10
N LYS A 113 9.45 9.92 -1.89
CA LYS A 113 9.41 9.14 -0.66
C LYS A 113 8.50 9.84 0.36
N ALA A 114 7.77 9.05 1.12
CA ALA A 114 7.06 9.48 2.31
C ALA A 114 7.13 8.39 3.39
N THR A 115 7.37 8.81 4.63
CA THR A 115 7.35 7.95 5.81
C THR A 115 6.24 8.41 6.75
N ILE A 116 5.33 7.48 7.05
CA ILE A 116 4.14 7.73 7.87
C ILE A 116 4.20 6.82 9.09
N LYS A 117 3.98 7.39 10.28
CA LYS A 117 3.86 6.64 11.52
C LYS A 117 2.43 6.71 12.02
N GLY A 118 2.01 5.68 12.75
CA GLY A 118 0.67 5.63 13.31
C GLY A 118 0.52 4.56 14.37
N LYS A 119 -0.70 4.48 14.92
CA LYS A 119 -1.15 3.46 15.87
C LYS A 119 -2.35 2.70 15.31
N VAL A 120 -2.53 1.50 15.81
CA VAL A 120 -3.75 0.71 15.63
C VAL A 120 -4.39 0.37 16.97
N THR A 121 -5.61 -0.17 16.96
CA THR A 121 -6.28 -0.67 18.17
C THR A 121 -5.40 -1.68 18.92
N GLY A 122 -5.27 -1.51 20.24
CA GLY A 122 -4.27 -2.21 21.06
C GLY A 122 -2.92 -1.50 21.16
N ASP A 123 -2.85 -0.23 20.74
CA ASP A 123 -1.71 0.68 20.87
C ASP A 123 -0.41 0.24 20.18
N ALA A 124 -0.48 -0.78 19.32
CA ALA A 124 0.65 -1.12 18.47
C ALA A 124 0.95 0.04 17.51
N THR A 125 2.22 0.42 17.44
CA THR A 125 2.71 1.48 16.56
C THR A 125 3.38 0.89 15.33
N PHE A 126 3.28 1.58 14.20
CA PHE A 126 3.87 1.15 12.94
C PHE A 126 4.51 2.32 12.21
N GLU A 127 5.38 1.97 11.26
CA GLU A 127 6.00 2.87 10.29
C GLU A 127 5.72 2.30 8.89
N LEU A 128 5.16 3.13 8.02
CA LEU A 128 4.89 2.87 6.61
C LEU A 128 5.83 3.73 5.77
N THR A 129 6.41 3.16 4.74
CA THR A 129 7.21 3.86 3.74
C THR A 129 6.57 3.64 2.37
N ILE A 130 6.35 4.74 1.66
CA ILE A 130 5.88 4.77 0.26
C ILE A 130 6.94 5.51 -0.53
N GLU A 131 7.54 4.84 -1.50
CA GLU A 131 8.58 5.39 -2.36
C GLU A 131 8.16 5.27 -3.82
N GLN A 132 8.62 6.22 -4.64
CA GLN A 132 8.46 6.19 -6.08
C GLN A 132 9.82 6.38 -6.74
N ASN A 133 10.13 5.52 -7.71
CA ASN A 133 11.36 5.61 -8.50
C ASN A 133 11.07 5.20 -9.95
N HIS A 134 11.23 6.12 -10.90
CA HIS A 134 11.04 5.87 -12.35
C HIS A 134 9.73 5.15 -12.73
N GLY A 135 8.64 5.41 -12.01
CA GLY A 135 7.31 4.82 -12.27
C GLY A 135 7.03 3.53 -11.50
N ILE A 136 8.01 3.02 -10.75
CA ILE A 136 7.82 1.93 -9.79
C ILE A 136 7.46 2.54 -8.44
N ILE A 137 6.35 2.10 -7.87
CA ILE A 137 5.96 2.42 -6.50
C ILE A 137 6.40 1.27 -5.58
N SER A 138 7.06 1.60 -4.48
CA SER A 138 7.48 0.66 -3.45
C SER A 138 6.79 0.99 -2.14
N ILE A 139 6.01 0.06 -1.59
CA ILE A 139 5.32 0.22 -0.32
C ILE A 139 5.76 -0.86 0.64
N GLY A 140 6.09 -0.50 1.88
CA GLY A 140 6.40 -1.46 2.93
C GLY A 140 6.53 -0.75 4.28
N GLY A 141 6.99 -1.47 5.29
CA GLY A 141 7.06 -0.89 6.62
C GLY A 141 7.32 -1.92 7.69
N ARG A 142 7.13 -1.51 8.94
CA ARG A 142 7.35 -2.35 10.13
C ARG A 142 6.45 -1.95 11.28
N ILE A 143 6.28 -2.90 12.19
CA ILE A 143 5.78 -2.64 13.54
C ILE A 143 6.93 -2.05 14.35
N LEU A 144 6.70 -0.92 15.02
CA LEU A 144 7.67 -0.25 15.88
C LEU A 144 7.56 -0.76 17.31
N GLU A 145 6.36 -0.75 17.88
CA GLU A 145 6.06 -1.30 19.21
C GLU A 145 4.73 -2.08 19.16
N PRO A 146 4.60 -3.21 19.87
CA PRO A 146 3.40 -4.05 19.81
C PRO A 146 2.25 -3.53 20.68
N GLY A 147 2.48 -2.52 21.54
CA GLY A 147 1.47 -2.02 22.47
C GLY A 147 1.02 -3.12 23.44
N SER A 148 -0.29 -3.31 23.57
CA SER A 148 -0.89 -4.39 24.37
C SER A 148 -0.99 -5.73 23.63
N LEU A 149 -0.54 -5.81 22.38
CA LEU A 149 -0.61 -7.01 21.53
C LEU A 149 0.70 -7.79 21.60
N LYS A 150 0.70 -8.99 21.01
CA LYS A 150 1.91 -9.83 20.92
C LYS A 150 2.69 -9.48 19.66
N ARG A 151 4.01 -9.26 19.76
CA ARG A 151 4.79 -8.81 18.61
C ARG A 151 4.82 -9.85 17.49
N GLU A 152 4.97 -11.11 17.87
CA GLU A 152 5.02 -12.26 16.97
C GLU A 152 3.71 -12.53 16.23
N SER A 153 2.58 -12.00 16.72
CA SER A 153 1.29 -12.12 16.05
C SER A 153 1.03 -11.00 15.04
N LEU A 154 1.79 -9.90 15.10
CA LEU A 154 1.56 -8.72 14.28
C LEU A 154 2.30 -8.78 12.95
N LYS A 155 1.59 -8.43 11.88
CA LYS A 155 2.13 -8.32 10.52
C LYS A 155 1.59 -7.06 9.85
N LEU A 156 2.45 -6.36 9.12
CA LEU A 156 2.01 -5.33 8.19
C LEU A 156 1.64 -6.00 6.86
N SER A 157 0.46 -5.67 6.34
CA SER A 157 -0.04 -6.16 5.06
C SER A 157 -0.44 -5.00 4.13
N ILE A 158 -0.28 -5.25 2.82
CA ILE A 158 -0.66 -4.32 1.76
C ILE A 158 -1.57 -5.06 0.80
N GLN A 159 -2.74 -4.53 0.50
CA GLN A 159 -3.76 -5.21 -0.30
C GLN A 159 -4.15 -4.35 -1.50
N ALA A 160 -3.75 -4.76 -2.70
CA ALA A 160 -4.26 -4.19 -3.95
C ALA A 160 -5.57 -4.89 -4.32
N LYS A 161 -6.68 -4.15 -4.29
CA LYS A 161 -8.03 -4.67 -4.56
C LYS A 161 -8.46 -4.30 -5.97
N PHE A 162 -8.49 -5.30 -6.85
CA PHE A 162 -9.04 -5.13 -8.18
C PHE A 162 -10.57 -5.22 -8.11
N PRO A 163 -11.30 -4.16 -8.50
CA PRO A 163 -12.76 -4.15 -8.50
C PRO A 163 -13.34 -5.07 -9.60
N LYS A 164 -14.66 -5.12 -9.69
CA LYS A 164 -15.36 -5.71 -10.83
C LYS A 164 -15.09 -4.91 -12.09
N GLN A 165 -14.67 -5.59 -13.15
CA GLN A 165 -14.15 -4.91 -14.35
C GLN A 165 -15.21 -4.66 -15.42
N TYR A 166 -16.28 -5.45 -15.37
CA TYR A 166 -17.23 -5.62 -16.45
C TYR A 166 -18.69 -5.52 -16.00
N ASP A 167 -18.96 -4.78 -14.91
CA ASP A 167 -20.31 -4.60 -14.35
C ASP A 167 -21.32 -4.00 -15.35
N LYS A 168 -20.81 -3.24 -16.33
CA LYS A 168 -21.63 -2.58 -17.36
C LYS A 168 -21.82 -3.43 -18.62
N ASP A 169 -21.11 -4.55 -18.76
CA ASP A 169 -21.24 -5.43 -19.92
C ASP A 169 -22.54 -6.25 -19.78
N LYS A 170 -23.47 -6.10 -20.72
CA LYS A 170 -24.71 -6.89 -20.78
C LYS A 170 -24.39 -8.35 -21.13
N LYS A 171 -25.12 -9.27 -20.51
CA LYS A 171 -24.94 -10.73 -20.66
C LYS A 171 -26.30 -11.42 -20.79
N GLU A 172 -27.24 -10.81 -21.53
CA GLU A 172 -28.65 -11.26 -21.60
C GLU A 172 -28.88 -12.23 -22.77
N THR A 173 -28.21 -11.99 -23.90
CA THR A 173 -28.33 -12.82 -25.10
C THR A 173 -27.16 -13.79 -25.26
N LYS A 174 -27.36 -14.87 -26.02
CA LYS A 174 -26.28 -15.83 -26.34
C LYS A 174 -25.10 -15.16 -27.05
N ASP A 175 -25.35 -14.15 -27.88
CA ASP A 175 -24.30 -13.45 -28.62
C ASP A 175 -23.51 -12.49 -27.73
N GLU A 176 -24.17 -11.81 -26.79
CA GLU A 176 -23.52 -11.00 -25.76
C GLU A 176 -22.63 -11.84 -24.84
N ILE A 177 -23.11 -13.02 -24.40
CA ILE A 177 -22.32 -13.95 -23.60
C ILE A 177 -21.06 -14.38 -24.35
N LYS A 178 -21.18 -14.74 -25.64
CA LYS A 178 -20.02 -15.12 -26.47
C LYS A 178 -19.04 -13.95 -26.66
N ALA A 179 -19.56 -12.74 -26.87
CA ALA A 179 -18.72 -11.54 -26.99
C ALA A 179 -17.95 -11.26 -25.70
N PHE A 180 -18.62 -11.36 -24.55
CA PHE A 180 -18.02 -11.24 -23.24
C PHE A 180 -16.95 -12.31 -23.00
N GLU A 181 -17.26 -13.58 -23.29
CA GLU A 181 -16.31 -14.68 -23.17
C GLU A 181 -15.09 -14.53 -24.07
N LYS A 182 -15.23 -13.90 -25.24
CA LYS A 182 -14.12 -13.60 -26.15
C LYS A 182 -13.23 -12.50 -25.56
N LYS A 183 -13.83 -11.45 -24.99
CA LYS A 183 -13.12 -10.36 -24.30
C LYS A 183 -12.27 -10.88 -23.14
N LEU A 184 -12.83 -11.80 -22.34
CA LEU A 184 -12.10 -12.42 -21.22
C LEU A 184 -10.89 -13.27 -21.63
N LYS A 185 -10.80 -13.75 -22.88
CA LYS A 185 -9.66 -14.60 -23.31
C LYS A 185 -8.33 -13.86 -23.33
N ASP A 186 -8.39 -12.54 -23.47
CA ASP A 186 -7.21 -11.69 -23.49
C ASP A 186 -6.79 -11.29 -22.06
N ASP A 187 -7.67 -11.47 -21.07
CA ASP A 187 -7.39 -11.20 -19.66
C ASP A 187 -6.63 -12.37 -19.03
N ARG A 188 -5.58 -12.07 -18.26
CA ARG A 188 -4.74 -13.10 -17.65
C ARG A 188 -4.02 -12.62 -16.42
N ILE A 189 -3.81 -13.55 -15.48
CA ILE A 189 -2.88 -13.38 -14.36
C ILE A 189 -1.78 -14.40 -14.52
N ASN A 190 -0.53 -13.94 -14.64
CA ASN A 190 0.66 -14.77 -14.60
C ASN A 190 1.32 -14.61 -13.24
N LEU A 191 1.44 -15.71 -12.51
CA LEU A 191 2.05 -15.77 -11.20
C LEU A 191 3.41 -16.46 -11.29
N VAL A 192 4.38 -15.94 -10.55
CA VAL A 192 5.63 -16.63 -10.24
C VAL A 192 5.68 -16.80 -8.73
N TRP A 193 5.85 -18.03 -8.26
CA TRP A 193 5.96 -18.36 -6.84
C TRP A 193 7.38 -18.15 -6.33
N THR A 194 7.54 -18.14 -5.00
CA THR A 194 8.84 -17.98 -4.34
C THR A 194 9.81 -19.14 -4.60
N ASP A 195 9.31 -20.30 -5.06
CA ASP A 195 10.13 -21.43 -5.53
C ASP A 195 10.46 -21.36 -7.04
N GLY A 196 10.07 -20.28 -7.72
CA GLY A 196 10.31 -20.06 -9.15
C GLY A 196 9.31 -20.73 -10.10
N LYS A 197 8.38 -21.56 -9.58
CA LYS A 197 7.33 -22.15 -10.42
C LYS A 197 6.36 -21.07 -10.90
N ARG A 198 5.74 -21.32 -12.05
CA ARG A 198 4.83 -20.39 -12.71
C ARG A 198 3.43 -20.97 -12.80
N LYS A 199 2.42 -20.11 -12.64
CA LYS A 199 1.01 -20.45 -12.80
C LYS A 199 0.33 -19.36 -13.61
N LYS A 200 -0.39 -19.75 -14.65
CA LYS A 200 -1.30 -18.87 -15.38
C LYS A 200 -2.72 -19.13 -14.89
N LEU A 201 -3.48 -18.07 -14.66
CA LEU A 201 -4.89 -18.12 -14.29
C LEU A 201 -5.74 -17.44 -15.37
N ASP A 202 -6.93 -18.01 -15.61
CA ASP A 202 -7.95 -17.49 -16.51
C ASP A 202 -9.02 -16.72 -15.71
N PHE A 203 -9.50 -15.60 -16.25
CA PHE A 203 -10.46 -14.73 -15.58
C PHE A 203 -11.86 -15.33 -15.41
N LYS A 204 -12.15 -16.46 -16.06
CA LYS A 204 -13.40 -17.22 -15.90
C LYS A 204 -13.40 -18.13 -14.67
N GLU A 205 -12.22 -18.46 -14.16
CA GLU A 205 -12.09 -19.37 -13.02
C GLU A 205 -12.22 -18.63 -11.69
N SER A 206 -12.76 -19.31 -10.69
CA SER A 206 -12.66 -18.86 -9.30
C SER A 206 -11.37 -19.38 -8.67
N VAL A 207 -10.84 -18.62 -7.72
CA VAL A 207 -9.62 -19.01 -7.02
C VAL A 207 -9.94 -19.39 -5.58
N ASN A 208 -9.49 -20.57 -5.18
CA ASN A 208 -9.56 -20.97 -3.78
C ASN A 208 -8.33 -20.41 -3.06
N ALA A 209 -8.47 -19.30 -2.34
CA ALA A 209 -7.35 -18.62 -1.69
C ALA A 209 -6.48 -19.50 -0.76
N PRO A 210 -7.03 -20.43 0.03
CA PRO A 210 -6.23 -21.37 0.82
C PRO A 210 -5.52 -22.45 0.00
N SER A 211 -5.81 -22.59 -1.31
CA SER A 211 -5.24 -23.66 -2.13
C SER A 211 -3.77 -23.39 -2.46
N PRO A 212 -2.87 -24.36 -2.19
CA PRO A 212 -1.49 -24.27 -2.64
C PRO A 212 -1.38 -24.30 -4.18
N GLU A 213 -2.41 -24.71 -4.90
CA GLU A 213 -2.41 -24.69 -6.38
C GLU A 213 -2.43 -23.28 -6.99
N VAL A 214 -2.88 -22.29 -6.20
CA VAL A 214 -2.92 -20.87 -6.62
C VAL A 214 -1.76 -20.12 -6.00
N ASN A 215 -1.60 -20.25 -4.68
CA ASN A 215 -0.65 -19.44 -3.92
C ASN A 215 0.71 -20.10 -3.71
N GLY A 216 0.85 -21.40 -3.94
CA GLY A 216 2.10 -22.13 -3.74
C GLY A 216 2.68 -21.90 -2.34
N PRO A 217 4.02 -21.81 -2.22
CA PRO A 217 4.69 -21.35 -0.99
C PRO A 217 4.59 -19.82 -0.76
N GLY A 218 3.90 -19.09 -1.64
CA GLY A 218 3.84 -17.63 -1.70
C GLY A 218 4.15 -17.14 -3.12
N ILE A 219 3.48 -16.07 -3.55
CA ILE A 219 3.69 -15.44 -4.86
C ILE A 219 4.81 -14.40 -4.73
N ALA A 220 5.85 -14.54 -5.55
CA ALA A 220 6.95 -13.58 -5.64
C ALA A 220 6.64 -12.44 -6.62
N SER A 221 5.97 -12.74 -7.74
CA SER A 221 5.51 -11.72 -8.69
C SER A 221 4.18 -12.08 -9.32
N ALA A 222 3.40 -11.06 -9.68
CA ALA A 222 2.16 -11.18 -10.43
C ALA A 222 2.17 -10.19 -11.60
N GLU A 223 1.92 -10.67 -12.81
CA GLU A 223 1.62 -9.84 -13.97
C GLU A 223 0.15 -10.01 -14.32
N ILE A 224 -0.58 -8.89 -14.37
CA ILE A 224 -2.02 -8.86 -14.58
C ILE A 224 -2.29 -7.99 -15.81
N GLU A 225 -2.98 -8.58 -16.78
CA GLU A 225 -3.47 -7.89 -17.98
C GLU A 225 -4.98 -8.04 -18.02
N ILE A 226 -5.69 -6.91 -18.12
CA ILE A 226 -7.15 -6.86 -18.09
C ILE A 226 -7.59 -5.83 -19.13
N THR A 227 -8.34 -6.28 -20.12
CA THR A 227 -8.85 -5.46 -21.23
C THR A 227 -9.68 -4.28 -20.74
N GLY A 228 -10.41 -4.44 -19.61
CA GLY A 228 -11.14 -3.36 -18.95
C GLY A 228 -10.27 -2.17 -18.51
N TYR A 229 -8.98 -2.38 -18.30
CA TYR A 229 -8.00 -1.33 -17.97
C TYR A 229 -7.29 -0.76 -19.20
N GLY A 230 -7.62 -1.23 -20.42
CA GLY A 230 -6.84 -0.95 -21.62
C GLY A 230 -5.82 -2.06 -21.89
N ARG A 231 -4.72 -1.73 -22.57
CA ARG A 231 -3.59 -2.67 -22.81
C ARG A 231 -2.54 -2.61 -21.69
N ASP A 232 -2.89 -2.01 -20.57
CA ASP A 232 -2.04 -1.83 -19.42
C ASP A 232 -1.72 -3.17 -18.76
N LYS A 233 -0.45 -3.33 -18.39
CA LYS A 233 0.02 -4.47 -17.60
C LYS A 233 0.39 -4.00 -16.21
N PHE A 234 -0.34 -4.51 -15.22
CA PHE A 234 -0.01 -4.32 -13.82
C PHE A 234 1.03 -5.36 -13.41
N VAL A 235 2.15 -4.90 -12.89
CA VAL A 235 3.22 -5.77 -12.40
C VAL A 235 3.38 -5.54 -10.92
N PHE A 236 3.26 -6.61 -10.12
CA PHE A 236 3.52 -6.61 -8.68
C PHE A 236 4.69 -7.53 -8.39
N VAL A 237 5.61 -7.11 -7.52
CA VAL A 237 6.78 -7.88 -7.10
C VAL A 237 6.96 -7.75 -5.59
N ALA A 238 7.01 -8.87 -4.89
CA ALA A 238 7.44 -8.96 -3.51
C ALA A 238 8.96 -9.02 -3.46
N THR A 239 9.60 -8.13 -2.71
CA THR A 239 11.04 -8.24 -2.44
C THR A 239 11.34 -9.45 -1.53
N PRO A 240 12.61 -9.84 -1.35
CA PRO A 240 12.96 -10.89 -0.38
C PRO A 240 12.35 -10.68 1.01
N ASN A 241 12.18 -11.77 1.75
CA ASN A 241 11.56 -11.81 3.09
C ASN A 241 10.09 -11.37 3.13
N SER A 242 9.41 -11.43 1.98
CA SER A 242 7.97 -11.20 1.87
C SER A 242 7.37 -12.08 0.78
N ALA A 243 6.06 -12.18 0.76
CA ALA A 243 5.33 -12.88 -0.29
C ALA A 243 3.95 -12.27 -0.49
N MET A 244 3.37 -12.55 -1.65
CA MET A 244 1.99 -12.23 -1.96
C MET A 244 1.10 -13.48 -1.90
N THR A 245 -0.19 -13.24 -1.70
CA THR A 245 -1.27 -14.18 -1.95
C THR A 245 -2.33 -13.53 -2.82
N LEU A 246 -3.02 -14.35 -3.58
CA LEU A 246 -4.15 -13.98 -4.43
C LEU A 246 -5.42 -14.63 -3.87
N SER A 247 -6.48 -13.84 -3.77
CA SER A 247 -7.78 -14.28 -3.25
C SER A 247 -8.95 -13.60 -3.97
N ASN A 248 -10.11 -14.27 -3.96
CA ASN A 248 -11.39 -13.69 -4.30
C ASN A 248 -12.53 -14.37 -3.53
N GLU A 249 -13.77 -13.88 -3.71
CA GLU A 249 -14.96 -14.36 -2.98
C GLU A 249 -15.55 -15.65 -3.55
N LYS A 250 -14.71 -16.57 -4.05
CA LYS A 250 -15.11 -17.79 -4.78
C LYS A 250 -15.96 -17.51 -6.04
N THR A 251 -16.00 -16.27 -6.48
CA THR A 251 -16.54 -15.85 -7.77
C THR A 251 -15.48 -16.01 -8.86
N PRO A 252 -15.79 -15.85 -10.15
CA PRO A 252 -14.77 -15.70 -11.17
C PRO A 252 -13.86 -14.49 -10.92
N LEU A 253 -12.59 -14.53 -11.33
CA LEU A 253 -11.65 -13.40 -11.14
C LEU A 253 -12.12 -12.08 -11.79
N HIS A 254 -12.91 -12.10 -12.86
CA HIS A 254 -13.47 -10.88 -13.45
C HIS A 254 -14.48 -10.14 -12.57
N GLU A 255 -14.99 -10.80 -11.53
CA GLU A 255 -15.83 -10.21 -10.48
C GLU A 255 -15.00 -9.57 -9.34
N GLY A 256 -13.70 -9.38 -9.57
CA GLY A 256 -12.78 -8.76 -8.63
C GLY A 256 -11.95 -9.77 -7.84
N PHE A 257 -10.78 -9.32 -7.41
CA PHE A 257 -9.81 -10.11 -6.65
C PHE A 257 -8.87 -9.21 -5.87
N THR A 258 -8.11 -9.80 -4.94
CA THR A 258 -7.13 -9.08 -4.13
C THR A 258 -5.75 -9.73 -4.27
N ILE A 259 -4.73 -8.89 -4.50
CA ILE A 259 -3.33 -9.26 -4.28
C ILE A 259 -2.95 -8.71 -2.91
N LYS A 260 -2.64 -9.60 -1.98
CA LYS A 260 -2.23 -9.25 -0.63
C LYS A 260 -0.76 -9.57 -0.44
N TRP A 261 0.03 -8.58 -0.09
CA TRP A 261 1.42 -8.71 0.30
C TRP A 261 1.57 -8.75 1.82
N LEU A 262 2.51 -9.58 2.30
CA LEU A 262 2.88 -9.71 3.70
C LEU A 262 4.40 -9.80 3.84
N ALA A 263 4.98 -9.01 4.74
CA ALA A 263 6.34 -9.22 5.23
C ALA A 263 6.38 -10.41 6.20
N ASP A 264 7.51 -11.13 6.21
CA ASP A 264 7.84 -12.11 7.23
C ASP A 264 8.57 -11.40 8.39
N PRO A 265 7.90 -11.09 9.51
CA PRO A 265 8.50 -10.29 10.58
C PRO A 265 9.71 -10.97 11.23
N ALA A 266 9.82 -12.30 11.13
CA ALA A 266 10.99 -13.03 11.64
C ALA A 266 12.22 -12.84 10.74
N LYS A 267 12.03 -12.60 9.43
CA LYS A 267 13.10 -12.41 8.45
C LYS A 267 13.32 -10.96 8.05
N ASP A 268 12.37 -10.07 8.37
CA ASP A 268 12.43 -8.65 8.06
C ASP A 268 12.17 -7.76 9.31
N PRO A 269 12.98 -7.88 10.38
CA PRO A 269 12.79 -7.10 11.60
C PRO A 269 13.01 -5.59 11.37
N GLU A 270 13.80 -5.22 10.36
CA GLU A 270 14.09 -3.83 10.01
C GLU A 270 13.04 -3.21 9.08
N GLY A 271 12.06 -3.98 8.60
CA GLY A 271 11.03 -3.48 7.69
C GLY A 271 11.60 -3.02 6.36
N LYS A 272 12.51 -3.79 5.75
CA LYS A 272 13.12 -3.54 4.44
C LYS A 272 12.34 -4.17 3.30
N ALA A 273 11.48 -5.15 3.56
CA ALA A 273 10.69 -5.78 2.53
C ALA A 273 9.65 -4.80 1.97
N ARG A 274 9.44 -4.83 0.66
CA ARG A 274 8.54 -3.96 -0.08
C ARG A 274 7.65 -4.80 -1.01
N LEU A 275 6.44 -4.31 -1.20
CA LEU A 275 5.67 -4.55 -2.40
C LEU A 275 6.05 -3.48 -3.43
N ASN A 276 6.62 -3.91 -4.53
CA ASN A 276 6.84 -3.06 -5.69
C ASN A 276 5.68 -3.23 -6.67
N PHE A 277 5.18 -2.15 -7.23
CA PHE A 277 4.24 -2.22 -8.34
C PHE A 277 4.46 -1.13 -9.39
N GLU A 278 4.10 -1.44 -10.62
CA GLU A 278 4.15 -0.54 -11.77
C GLU A 278 3.04 -0.89 -12.77
N ILE A 279 2.70 0.06 -13.62
CA ILE A 279 1.79 -0.13 -14.76
C ILE A 279 2.59 0.14 -16.03
N LYS A 280 2.63 -0.84 -16.94
CA LYS A 280 3.38 -0.80 -18.21
C LYS A 280 2.47 -0.73 -19.41
#